data_AF-A0A8C4N8V1-F1
#
_entry.id   AF-A0A8C4N8V1-F1
#
_cell.length_a   1.000
_cell.length_b   1.000
_cell.length_c   1.000
_cell.angle_alpha   90.00
_cell.angle_beta   90.00
_cell.angle_gamma   90.00
#
_symmetry.space_group_name_H-M   'P 1'
#
loop_
_entity.id
_entity.type
_entity.pdbx_description
1 polymer ?
#
loop_
_entity_poly.entity_id
_entity_poly.type
_entity_poly.pdbx_seq_one_letter_code
_entity_poly.pdbx_strand_id
1 'polypeptide(L)'
;MNREPILFFEDVVLFEDELHDHGISILSVKVRVMPSGFFLLLRFFLRVDGVVIRVNDTRIYHQADTSYLLREFVTKERYIKDIPLSLSELSDPAAVFPHLHVVKEESEKLLLPPDVNSEVKGDIVRNMT
;
A
#
# COMPACT_ATOMS: atom_id res chain seq x y z
N MET A 1 6.41 -19.59 2.38
CA MET A 1 7.04 -18.32 1.97
C MET A 1 8.31 -18.14 2.78
N ASN A 2 9.47 -18.24 2.14
CA ASN A 2 10.75 -17.99 2.80
C ASN A 2 10.81 -16.51 3.21
N ARG A 3 11.25 -16.21 4.44
CA ARG A 3 11.47 -14.83 4.87
C ARG A 3 12.80 -14.38 4.28
N GLU A 4 12.74 -13.59 3.22
CA GLU A 4 13.92 -12.90 2.71
C GLU A 4 14.36 -11.78 3.66
N PRO A 5 15.67 -11.47 3.72
CA PRO A 5 16.14 -10.34 4.51
C PRO A 5 15.59 -9.03 3.95
N ILE A 6 15.15 -8.15 4.85
CA ILE A 6 14.74 -6.81 4.49
C ILE A 6 16.00 -5.97 4.32
N LEU A 7 16.29 -5.57 3.08
CA LEU A 7 17.45 -4.73 2.74
C LEU A 7 17.19 -3.27 3.10
N PHE A 8 15.94 -2.84 2.96
CA PHE A 8 15.49 -1.48 3.28
C PHE A 8 14.05 -1.50 3.79
N PHE A 9 13.81 -0.74 4.85
CA PHE A 9 12.49 -0.49 5.41
C PHE A 9 12.36 0.97 5.77
N GLU A 10 11.23 1.57 5.40
CA GLU A 10 10.88 2.93 5.80
C GLU A 10 9.36 3.06 5.98
N ASP A 11 8.96 3.90 6.92
CA ASP A 11 7.57 4.23 7.22
C ASP A 11 7.41 5.75 7.25
N VAL A 12 6.80 6.31 6.20
CA VAL A 12 6.68 7.75 6.01
C VAL A 12 5.23 8.18 6.16
N VAL A 13 4.96 9.08 7.11
CA VAL A 13 3.69 9.79 7.20
C VAL A 13 3.69 10.92 6.17
N LEU A 14 2.73 10.90 5.26
CA LEU A 14 2.56 11.92 4.21
C LEU A 14 1.73 13.10 4.72
N PHE A 15 0.64 12.83 5.44
CA PHE A 15 -0.11 13.84 6.17
C PHE A 15 -0.88 13.22 7.34
N GLU A 16 -1.25 14.08 8.28
CA GLU A 16 -2.09 13.80 9.44
C GLU A 16 -2.96 15.02 9.73
N ASP A 17 -4.22 14.78 10.10
CA ASP A 17 -5.19 15.83 10.45
C ASP A 17 -6.19 15.31 11.49
N GLU A 18 -6.57 16.16 12.46
CA GLU A 18 -7.47 15.83 13.58
C GLU A 18 -8.94 16.20 13.30
N LEU A 19 -9.28 16.58 12.06
CA LEU A 19 -10.63 16.89 11.62
C LEU A 19 -11.36 17.91 12.53
N HIS A 20 -10.63 18.91 13.05
CA HIS A 20 -11.13 19.84 14.06
C HIS A 20 -11.70 19.14 15.30
N ASP A 21 -10.96 18.20 15.88
CA ASP A 21 -11.33 17.38 17.05
C ASP A 21 -12.53 16.43 16.82
N HIS A 22 -12.90 16.17 15.56
CA HIS A 22 -13.97 15.24 15.19
C HIS A 22 -13.48 13.89 14.69
N GLY A 23 -12.19 13.61 14.83
CA GLY A 23 -11.61 12.32 14.52
C GLY A 23 -10.14 12.40 14.13
N ILE A 24 -9.72 11.52 13.23
CA ILE A 24 -8.35 11.49 12.74
C ILE A 24 -8.32 11.00 11.30
N SER A 25 -7.46 11.63 10.49
CA SER A 25 -7.11 11.15 9.16
C SER A 25 -5.59 11.10 9.02
N ILE A 26 -5.07 9.95 8.61
CA ILE A 26 -3.64 9.73 8.41
C ILE A 26 -3.44 9.09 7.05
N LEU A 27 -2.50 9.61 6.28
CA LEU A 27 -1.98 8.95 5.08
C LEU A 27 -0.50 8.62 5.30
N SER A 28 -0.15 7.34 5.26
CA SER A 28 1.24 6.90 5.37
C SER A 28 1.61 5.85 4.33
N VAL A 29 2.90 5.76 4.00
CA VAL A 29 3.46 4.78 3.08
C VAL A 29 4.56 3.97 3.76
N LYS A 30 4.44 2.65 3.70
CA LYS A 30 5.44 1.70 4.20
C LYS A 30 6.13 1.04 3.03
N VAL A 31 7.46 1.06 3.04
CA VAL A 31 8.30 0.47 2.00
C VAL A 31 9.09 -0.70 2.57
N ARG A 32 9.11 -1.83 1.86
CA ARG A 32 9.95 -2.99 2.16
C ARG A 32 10.66 -3.43 0.90
N VAL A 33 11.99 -3.44 0.93
CA VAL A 33 12.83 -3.94 -0.17
C VAL A 33 13.49 -5.24 0.27
N MET A 34 13.41 -6.25 -0.60
CA MET A 34 14.01 -7.57 -0.47
C MET A 34 14.87 -7.84 -1.71
N PRO A 35 15.80 -8.80 -1.68
CA PRO A 35 16.55 -9.18 -2.89
C PRO A 35 15.66 -9.53 -4.09
N SER A 36 14.51 -10.19 -3.87
CA SER A 36 13.60 -10.57 -4.95
C SER A 36 12.63 -9.48 -5.41
N GLY A 37 12.67 -8.27 -4.84
CA GLY A 37 11.75 -7.19 -5.22
C GLY A 37 11.36 -6.28 -4.07
N PHE A 38 10.27 -5.53 -4.24
CA PHE A 38 9.79 -4.63 -3.19
C PHE A 38 8.28 -4.68 -3.01
N PHE A 39 7.85 -4.24 -1.84
CA PHE A 39 6.46 -4.09 -1.46
C PHE A 39 6.22 -2.71 -0.86
N LEU A 40 5.18 -2.04 -1.34
CA LEU A 40 4.68 -0.76 -0.83
C LEU A 40 3.28 -0.96 -0.28
N LEU A 41 3.01 -0.38 0.89
CA LEU A 41 1.67 -0.21 1.42
C LEU A 41 1.43 1.27 1.66
N LEU A 42 0.64 1.89 0.79
CA LEU A 42 0.05 3.20 1.05
C LEU A 42 -1.27 2.97 1.78
N ARG A 43 -1.40 3.51 2.99
CA ARG A 43 -2.60 3.37 3.82
C ARG A 43 -3.13 4.74 4.18
N PHE A 44 -4.35 5.00 3.75
CA PHE A 44 -5.18 6.06 4.31
C PHE A 44 -6.06 5.47 5.41
N PHE A 45 -5.93 5.97 6.63
CA PHE A 45 -6.77 5.64 7.77
C PHE A 45 -7.62 6.85 8.11
N LEU A 46 -8.94 6.67 8.20
CA LEU A 46 -9.90 7.69 8.57
C LEU A 46 -10.80 7.16 9.67
N ARG A 47 -10.89 7.91 10.76
CA ARG A 47 -11.91 7.73 11.79
C ARG A 47 -12.64 9.06 11.94
N VAL A 48 -13.95 9.02 11.78
CA VAL A 48 -14.83 10.13 12.16
C VAL A 48 -15.58 9.68 13.41
N ASP A 49 -15.39 10.39 14.50
CA ASP A 49 -15.82 9.96 15.83
C ASP A 49 -17.34 9.78 15.89
N GLY A 50 -17.79 8.63 16.42
CA GLY A 50 -19.20 8.23 16.46
C GLY A 50 -19.83 7.90 15.10
N VAL A 51 -19.14 8.09 13.97
CA VAL A 51 -19.70 7.92 12.62
C VAL A 51 -19.15 6.68 11.93
N VAL A 52 -17.91 6.72 11.43
CA VAL A 52 -17.37 5.70 10.53
C VAL A 52 -15.87 5.54 10.70
N ILE A 53 -15.38 4.31 10.51
CA ILE A 53 -13.96 4.04 10.29
C ILE A 53 -13.80 3.53 8.86
N ARG A 54 -12.86 4.10 8.13
CA ARG A 54 -12.52 3.75 6.75
C ARG A 54 -11.02 3.60 6.61
N VAL A 55 -10.61 2.58 5.85
CA VAL A 55 -9.24 2.32 5.47
C VAL A 55 -9.17 2.15 3.96
N ASN A 56 -8.35 2.95 3.29
CA ASN A 56 -7.99 2.71 1.90
C ASN A 56 -6.54 2.23 1.85
N ASP A 57 -6.35 0.99 1.43
CA ASP A 57 -5.03 0.39 1.23
C ASP A 57 -4.74 0.34 -0.27
N THR A 58 -3.61 0.90 -0.69
CA THR A 58 -2.99 0.61 -1.99
C THR A 58 -1.73 -0.20 -1.76
N ARG A 59 -1.75 -1.46 -2.16
CA ARG A 59 -0.60 -2.36 -2.12
C ARG A 59 0.05 -2.37 -3.49
N ILE A 60 1.36 -2.17 -3.54
CA ILE A 60 2.13 -2.32 -4.77
C ILE A 60 3.19 -3.37 -4.50
N TYR A 61 3.24 -4.39 -5.34
CA TYR A 61 4.28 -5.40 -5.33
C TYR A 61 4.99 -5.42 -6.67
N HIS A 62 6.31 -5.48 -6.62
CA HIS A 62 7.13 -5.69 -7.79
C HIS A 62 8.13 -6.79 -7.48
N GLN A 63 8.18 -7.78 -8.36
CA GLN A 63 9.19 -8.83 -8.33
C GLN A 63 10.34 -8.42 -9.27
N ALA A 64 11.58 -8.59 -8.82
CA ALA A 64 12.76 -8.39 -9.65
C ALA A 64 12.65 -9.17 -10.96
N ASP A 65 13.25 -8.64 -12.02
CA ASP A 65 13.25 -9.20 -13.38
C ASP A 65 11.87 -9.30 -14.05
N THR A 66 10.82 -8.69 -13.47
CA THR A 66 9.52 -8.54 -14.13
C THR A 66 9.37 -7.15 -14.75
N SER A 67 8.68 -7.05 -15.89
CA SER A 67 8.39 -5.76 -16.54
C SER A 67 7.05 -5.16 -16.07
N TYR A 68 6.62 -5.47 -14.85
CA TYR A 68 5.34 -4.99 -14.33
C TYR A 68 5.33 -4.83 -12.80
N LEU A 69 4.36 -4.07 -12.31
CA LEU A 69 3.95 -4.05 -10.91
C LEU A 69 2.55 -4.63 -10.78
N LEU A 70 2.27 -5.25 -9.64
CA LEU A 70 0.91 -5.58 -9.23
C LEU A 70 0.45 -4.49 -8.26
N ARG A 71 -0.67 -3.85 -8.57
CA ARG A 71 -1.33 -2.89 -7.68
C ARG A 71 -2.67 -3.45 -7.24
N GLU A 72 -2.90 -3.47 -5.94
CA GLU A 72 -4.20 -3.81 -5.36
C GLU A 72 -4.68 -2.63 -4.53
N PHE A 73 -5.89 -2.15 -4.82
CA PHE A 73 -6.57 -1.11 -4.07
C PHE A 73 -7.76 -1.73 -3.32
N VAL A 74 -7.84 -1.51 -2.01
CA VAL A 74 -8.94 -2.00 -1.18
C VAL A 74 -9.45 -0.87 -0.29
N THR A 75 -10.75 -0.58 -0.36
CA THR A 75 -11.45 0.22 0.64
C THR A 75 -12.19 -0.70 1.58
N LYS A 76 -11.90 -0.58 2.87
CA LYS A 76 -12.67 -1.19 3.95
C LYS A 76 -13.33 -0.12 4.80
N GLU A 77 -14.59 -0.31 5.17
CA GLU A 77 -15.25 0.61 6.08
C GLU A 77 -16.29 -0.08 6.96
N ARG A 78 -16.66 0.57 8.06
CA ARG A 78 -17.78 0.19 8.92
C ARG A 78 -18.21 1.37 9.79
N TYR A 79 -19.51 1.48 10.04
CA TYR A 79 -20.03 2.46 11.01
C TYR A 79 -19.61 2.08 12.43
N ILE A 80 -19.20 3.07 13.23
CA ILE A 80 -18.68 2.83 14.58
C ILE A 80 -19.70 2.13 15.48
N LYS A 81 -20.98 2.48 15.36
CA LYS A 81 -22.10 1.86 16.10
C LYS A 81 -22.18 0.33 15.95
N ASP A 82 -21.65 -0.20 14.83
CA ASP A 82 -21.72 -1.61 14.50
C ASP A 82 -20.42 -2.34 14.88
N ILE A 83 -19.38 -1.65 15.38
CA ILE A 83 -18.10 -2.23 15.77
C ILE A 83 -18.16 -2.58 17.27
N PRO A 84 -17.96 -3.86 17.65
CA PRO A 84 -18.04 -4.30 19.05
C PRO A 84 -16.74 -4.02 19.82
N LEU A 85 -16.26 -2.78 19.78
CA LEU A 85 -15.03 -2.32 20.44
C LEU A 85 -15.31 -1.10 21.31
N SER A 86 -14.53 -0.93 22.38
CA SER A 86 -14.55 0.26 23.23
C SER A 86 -13.91 1.47 22.52
N LEU A 87 -14.18 2.68 23.00
CA LEU A 87 -13.61 3.92 22.44
C LEU A 87 -12.07 3.93 22.44
N SER A 88 -11.43 3.33 23.46
CA SER A 88 -9.97 3.17 23.50
C SER A 88 -9.46 2.25 22.40
N GLU A 89 -10.18 1.16 22.11
CA GLU A 89 -9.79 0.18 21.09
C GLU A 89 -10.03 0.70 19.67
N LEU A 90 -11.02 1.59 19.48
CA LEU A 90 -11.25 2.27 18.21
C LEU A 90 -10.09 3.19 17.78
N SER A 91 -9.17 3.50 18.70
CA SER A 91 -7.96 4.28 18.41
C SER A 91 -6.79 3.41 17.94
N ASP A 92 -6.86 2.09 18.08
CA ASP A 92 -5.85 1.16 17.56
C ASP A 92 -6.25 0.64 16.17
N PRO A 93 -5.57 1.07 15.09
CA PRO A 93 -5.87 0.57 13.75
C PRO A 93 -5.76 -0.96 13.64
N ALA A 94 -4.88 -1.61 14.42
CA ALA A 94 -4.71 -3.06 14.39
C ALA A 94 -5.90 -3.79 15.01
N ALA A 95 -6.46 -3.27 16.11
CA ALA A 95 -7.68 -3.78 16.72
C ALA A 95 -8.91 -3.59 15.83
N VAL A 96 -9.01 -2.46 15.12
CA VAL A 96 -10.20 -2.14 14.29
C VAL A 96 -10.22 -2.90 12.96
N PHE A 97 -9.05 -3.10 12.33
CA PHE A 97 -8.96 -3.64 10.97
C PHE A 97 -9.72 -4.97 10.72
N PRO A 98 -9.73 -5.96 11.65
CA PRO A 98 -10.50 -7.19 11.50
C PRO A 98 -12.02 -7.00 11.45
N HIS A 99 -12.54 -5.89 11.97
CA HIS A 99 -13.98 -5.61 12.02
C HIS A 99 -14.49 -4.86 10.79
N LEU A 100 -13.62 -4.30 9.95
CA LEU A 100 -14.01 -3.53 8.77
C LEU A 100 -14.41 -4.45 7.60
N HIS A 101 -15.41 -4.04 6.82
CA HIS A 101 -15.88 -4.79 5.66
C HIS A 101 -15.31 -4.21 4.37
N VAL A 102 -14.95 -5.06 3.41
CA VAL A 102 -14.51 -4.61 2.09
C VAL A 102 -15.72 -4.01 1.34
N VAL A 103 -15.58 -2.76 0.91
CA VAL A 103 -16.58 -2.05 0.09
C VAL A 103 -16.15 -1.99 -1.36
N LYS A 104 -14.84 -1.85 -1.60
CA LYS A 104 -14.26 -1.75 -2.93
C LYS A 104 -12.95 -2.50 -2.96
N GLU A 105 -12.72 -3.23 -4.05
CA GLU A 105 -11.48 -3.94 -4.33
C GLU A 105 -11.19 -3.89 -5.83
N GLU A 106 -9.98 -3.47 -6.19
CA GLU A 106 -9.50 -3.36 -7.57
C GLU A 106 -8.07 -3.89 -7.63
N SER A 107 -7.77 -4.71 -8.64
CA SER A 107 -6.42 -5.23 -8.87
C SER A 107 -6.01 -4.95 -10.30
N GLU A 108 -4.80 -4.43 -10.49
CA GLU A 108 -4.27 -4.01 -11.77
C GLU A 108 -2.83 -4.46 -11.94
N LYS A 109 -2.49 -4.81 -13.18
CA LYS A 109 -1.11 -5.06 -13.60
C LYS A 109 -0.59 -3.83 -14.34
N LEU A 110 0.36 -3.13 -13.73
CA LEU A 110 0.96 -1.92 -14.28
C LEU A 110 2.22 -2.31 -15.07
N LEU A 111 2.21 -2.14 -16.39
CA LEU A 111 3.38 -2.43 -17.22
C LEU A 111 4.42 -1.32 -17.04
N LEU A 112 5.68 -1.72 -16.83
CA LEU A 112 6.80 -0.80 -16.87
C LEU A 112 7.11 -0.44 -18.33
N PRO A 113 7.54 0.81 -18.60
CA PRO A 113 8.02 1.15 -19.93
C PRO A 113 9.22 0.25 -20.30
N PRO A 114 9.39 -0.10 -21.57
CA PRO A 114 10.55 -0.85 -22.02
C PRO A 114 11.85 -0.08 -21.70
N ASP A 115 12.89 -0.81 -21.30
CA ASP A 115 14.19 -0.23 -21.01
C ASP A 115 14.78 0.44 -22.24
N VAL A 116 14.86 1.78 -22.21
CA VAL A 116 15.46 2.62 -23.26
C VAL A 116 16.93 2.23 -23.55
N ASN A 117 17.61 1.57 -22.60
CA ASN A 117 19.01 1.17 -22.72
C ASN A 117 19.23 -0.23 -23.33
N SER A 118 18.17 -0.98 -23.62
CA SER A 118 18.28 -2.34 -24.20
C SER A 118 18.48 -2.33 -25.72
N GLU A 119 18.11 -1.25 -26.42
CA GLU A 119 18.29 -1.11 -27.88
C GLU A 119 19.77 -0.85 -28.25
N VAL A 120 20.53 -0.12 -27.43
CA VAL A 120 21.91 0.28 -27.75
C VAL A 120 22.89 -0.91 -27.74
N LYS A 121 22.58 -2.01 -27.03
CA LYS A 121 23.44 -3.21 -27.02
C LYS A 121 23.27 -4.10 -28.26
N GLY A 122 22.18 -3.95 -29.02
CA GLY A 122 21.91 -4.75 -30.23
C GLY A 122 22.69 -4.31 -31.46
N ASP A 123 23.05 -3.03 -31.55
CA ASP A 123 23.64 -2.45 -32.76
C ASP A 123 25.17 -2.55 -32.82
N ILE A 124 25.84 -2.70 -31.68
CA ILE A 124 27.31 -2.84 -31.65
C ILE A 124 27.76 -4.24 -32.11
N VAL A 125 26.92 -5.27 -31.93
CA VAL A 125 27.25 -6.66 -32.33
C VAL A 125 26.99 -6.91 -33.83
N ARG A 126 26.16 -6.09 -34.49
CA ARG A 126 25.83 -6.26 -35.91
C ARG A 126 26.85 -5.66 -36.89
N ASN A 127 27.78 -4.82 -36.41
CA ASN A 127 28.78 -4.15 -37.25
C ASN A 127 30.20 -4.74 -37.15
N MET A 128 30.34 -5.98 -36.66
CA MET A 128 31.62 -6.71 -36.59
C MET A 128 31.59 -8.06 -37.31
N THR A 129 30.79 -8.21 -38.36
CA THR A 129 30.85 -9.34 -39.31
C THR A 129 30.78 -8.80 -40.72
#